data_AF-A0A7X0C6I8-F1
#
_entry.id   AF-A0A7X0C6I8-F1
#
_cell.length_a   1.000
_cell.length_b   1.000
_cell.length_c   1.000
_cell.angle_alpha   90.00
_cell.angle_beta   90.00
_cell.angle_gamma   90.00
#
_symmetry.space_group_name_H-M   'P 1'
#
loop_
_entity.id
_entity.type
_entity.pdbx_description
1 polymer ?
#
loop_
_entity_poly.entity_id
_entity_poly.type
_entity_poly.pdbx_seq_one_letter_code
_entity_poly.pdbx_strand_id
1 'polypeptide(L)'
;MSPISLTLAGVMLVTVPGVAFGGVTLLRLLMRDVPGYLDNPVRRGLWRAGHAHAGVLVLFGLVAMPYVDQTDLPGALQVLARVLIVAAPVLMPLGFFLSVIRPGDTKPSGLIRLTVLGGACLAAGTLLLGVGLLRAGLFTA
;
A
#
# COMPACT_ATOMS: atom_id res chain seq x y z
N MET A 1 8.29 20.82 1.61
CA MET A 1 7.43 19.87 0.89
C MET A 1 6.37 20.63 0.11
N SER A 2 5.97 20.15 -1.07
CA SER A 2 4.92 20.78 -1.88
C SER A 2 3.52 20.62 -1.26
N PRO A 3 2.55 21.50 -1.58
CA PRO A 3 1.18 21.39 -1.07
C PRO A 3 0.52 20.04 -1.39
N ILE A 4 0.74 19.49 -2.59
CA ILE A 4 0.20 18.18 -2.99
C ILE A 4 0.78 17.07 -2.11
N SER A 5 2.09 17.08 -1.85
CA SER A 5 2.74 16.12 -0.95
C SER A 5 2.16 16.17 0.46
N LEU A 6 1.87 17.37 0.99
CA LEU A 6 1.24 17.53 2.31
C LEU A 6 -0.19 16.98 2.34
N THR A 7 -1.01 17.30 1.33
CA THR A 7 -2.39 16.77 1.24
C THR A 7 -2.39 15.25 1.18
N LEU A 8 -1.53 14.65 0.35
CA LEU A 8 -1.46 13.19 0.22
C LEU A 8 -0.91 12.51 1.48
N ALA A 9 0.06 13.13 2.15
CA ALA A 9 0.52 12.65 3.46
C ALA A 9 -0.62 12.68 4.51
N GLY A 10 -1.40 13.77 4.54
CA GLY A 10 -2.58 13.87 5.41
C GLY A 10 -3.61 12.77 5.11
N VAL A 11 -3.91 12.53 3.84
CA VAL A 11 -4.82 11.44 3.42
C VAL A 11 -4.30 10.08 3.91
N MET A 12 -3.02 9.78 3.69
CA MET A 12 -2.42 8.52 4.16
C MET A 12 -2.48 8.38 5.68
N LEU A 13 -2.21 9.44 6.44
CA LEU A 13 -2.31 9.41 7.90
C LEU A 13 -3.74 9.14 8.39
N VAL A 14 -4.75 9.68 7.72
CA VAL A 14 -6.17 9.38 8.01
C VAL A 14 -6.50 7.91 7.80
N THR A 15 -5.76 7.18 6.97
CA THR A 15 -5.95 5.72 6.80
C THR A 15 -5.34 4.87 7.92
N VAL A 16 -4.40 5.40 8.71
CA VAL A 16 -3.67 4.64 9.75
C VAL A 16 -4.62 4.02 10.80
N PRO A 17 -5.66 4.70 11.30
CA PRO A 17 -6.66 4.06 12.16
C PRO A 17 -7.32 2.83 11.53
N GLY A 18 -7.54 2.82 10.21
CA GLY A 18 -8.04 1.65 9.48
C GLY A 18 -7.05 0.49 9.48
N VAL A 19 -5.74 0.78 9.35
CA VAL A 19 -4.68 -0.22 9.50
C VAL A 19 -4.68 -0.82 10.91
N ALA A 20 -4.78 0.03 11.95
CA ALA A 20 -4.84 -0.40 13.34
C ALA A 20 -6.08 -1.27 13.62
N PHE A 21 -7.24 -0.88 13.07
CA PHE A 21 -8.45 -1.69 13.13
C PHE A 21 -8.27 -3.06 12.48
N GLY A 22 -7.58 -3.13 11.33
CA GLY A 22 -7.17 -4.39 10.71
C GLY A 22 -6.32 -5.26 11.66
N GLY A 23 -5.35 -4.66 12.34
CA GLY A 23 -4.51 -5.36 13.32
C GLY A 23 -5.30 -5.92 14.49
N VAL A 24 -6.20 -5.12 15.08
CA VAL A 24 -7.11 -5.58 16.15
C VAL A 24 -8.03 -6.70 15.66
N THR A 25 -8.49 -6.63 14.40
CA THR A 25 -9.30 -7.68 13.79
C THR A 25 -8.53 -8.99 13.70
N LEU A 26 -7.28 -8.96 13.19
CA LEU A 26 -6.44 -10.16 13.13
C LEU A 26 -6.15 -10.73 14.53
N LEU A 27 -5.86 -9.86 15.51
CA LEU A 27 -5.64 -10.27 16.89
C LEU A 27 -6.88 -10.96 17.47
N ARG A 28 -8.08 -10.42 17.24
CA ARG A 28 -9.34 -11.04 17.67
C ARG A 28 -9.57 -12.40 17.00
N LEU A 29 -9.30 -12.52 15.70
CA LEU A 29 -9.43 -13.78 14.96
C LEU A 29 -8.46 -14.86 15.50
N LEU A 30 -7.27 -14.46 15.93
CA LEU A 30 -6.29 -15.36 16.56
C LEU A 30 -6.67 -15.74 17.99
N MET A 31 -7.13 -14.79 18.80
CA MET A 31 -7.39 -15.02 20.24
C MET A 31 -8.71 -15.73 20.52
N ARG A 32 -9.67 -15.72 19.59
CA ARG A 32 -11.03 -16.23 19.79
C ARG A 32 -11.38 -17.46 18.95
N ASP A 33 -10.39 -18.10 18.34
CA ASP A 33 -10.57 -19.29 17.48
C ASP A 33 -11.74 -19.17 16.51
N VAL A 34 -11.86 -18.00 15.86
CA VAL A 34 -13.00 -17.71 14.98
C VAL A 34 -12.97 -18.67 13.78
N PRO A 35 -14.08 -19.39 13.50
CA PRO A 35 -14.13 -20.35 12.40
C PRO A 35 -13.75 -19.74 11.05
N GLY A 36 -13.03 -20.50 10.23
CA GLY A 36 -12.55 -20.09 8.91
C GLY A 36 -11.37 -19.11 8.93
N TYR A 37 -10.63 -19.01 10.04
CA TYR A 37 -9.36 -18.26 10.08
C TYR A 37 -8.17 -19.15 10.43
N LEU A 38 -8.18 -19.84 11.59
CA LEU A 38 -7.05 -20.71 11.97
C LEU A 38 -6.99 -22.02 11.17
N ASP A 39 -8.14 -22.52 10.76
CA ASP A 39 -8.36 -23.71 9.94
C ASP A 39 -8.28 -23.42 8.43
N ASN A 40 -8.22 -22.14 8.03
CA ASN A 40 -8.11 -21.73 6.63
C ASN A 40 -6.75 -21.04 6.35
N PRO A 41 -5.72 -21.79 5.89
CA PRO A 41 -4.38 -21.23 5.70
C PRO A 41 -4.32 -20.15 4.61
N VAL A 42 -5.16 -20.24 3.57
CA VAL A 42 -5.20 -19.26 2.48
C VAL A 42 -5.75 -17.94 2.98
N ARG A 43 -6.90 -17.96 3.67
CA ARG A 43 -7.50 -16.75 4.23
C ARG A 43 -6.61 -16.11 5.28
N ARG A 44 -6.01 -16.91 6.17
CA ARG A 44 -5.04 -16.43 7.17
C ARG A 44 -3.83 -15.76 6.52
N GLY A 45 -3.25 -16.38 5.49
CA GLY A 45 -2.10 -15.84 4.77
C GLY A 45 -2.42 -14.49 4.11
N LEU A 46 -3.52 -14.42 3.35
CA LEU A 46 -3.91 -13.21 2.63
C LEU A 46 -4.29 -12.07 3.57
N TRP A 47 -5.04 -12.33 4.65
CA TRP A 47 -5.41 -11.28 5.60
C TRP A 47 -4.19 -10.75 6.38
N ARG A 48 -3.23 -11.60 6.74
CA ARG A 48 -1.94 -11.17 7.31
C ARG A 48 -1.15 -10.31 6.33
N ALA A 49 -1.07 -10.74 5.07
CA ALA A 49 -0.40 -9.98 4.01
C ALA A 49 -1.06 -8.62 3.79
N GLY A 50 -2.40 -8.56 3.79
CA GLY A 50 -3.17 -7.33 3.68
C GLY A 50 -2.82 -6.32 4.76
N HIS A 51 -2.83 -6.74 6.04
CA HIS A 51 -2.49 -5.84 7.15
C HIS A 51 -1.03 -5.38 7.10
N ALA A 52 -0.10 -6.30 6.84
CA ALA A 52 1.33 -5.98 6.76
C ALA A 52 1.62 -4.96 5.64
N HIS A 53 1.09 -5.19 4.43
CA HIS A 53 1.30 -4.29 3.30
C HIS A 53 0.61 -2.94 3.52
N ALA A 54 -0.58 -2.89 4.15
CA ALA A 54 -1.23 -1.62 4.44
C ALA A 54 -0.36 -0.72 5.32
N GLY A 55 0.17 -1.26 6.42
CA GLY A 55 1.04 -0.50 7.33
C GLY A 55 2.35 -0.07 6.70
N VAL A 56 3.11 -1.01 6.11
CA VAL A 56 4.44 -0.71 5.56
C VAL A 56 4.36 0.21 4.35
N LEU A 57 3.34 0.08 3.49
CA LEU A 57 3.22 0.92 2.30
C LEU A 57 2.71 2.33 2.62
N VAL A 58 1.88 2.50 3.67
CA VAL A 58 1.56 3.85 4.18
C VAL A 58 2.82 4.54 4.70
N LEU A 59 3.63 3.83 5.52
CA LEU A 59 4.89 4.36 6.02
C LEU A 59 5.85 4.70 4.87
N PHE A 60 6.01 3.78 3.92
CA PHE A 60 6.81 4.00 2.72
C PHE A 60 6.33 5.23 1.94
N GLY A 61 5.02 5.37 1.71
CA GLY A 61 4.44 6.50 1.01
C GLY A 61 4.76 7.83 1.71
N LEU A 62 4.62 7.89 3.03
CA LEU A 62 4.98 9.07 3.82
C LEU A 62 6.47 9.42 3.71
N VAL A 63 7.34 8.42 3.72
CA VAL A 63 8.80 8.60 3.51
C VAL A 63 9.11 9.04 2.08
N ALA A 64 8.36 8.55 1.09
CA ALA A 64 8.60 8.85 -0.31
C ALA A 64 8.18 10.29 -0.71
N MET A 65 7.11 10.84 -0.13
CA MET A 65 6.59 12.17 -0.51
C MET A 65 7.64 13.29 -0.49
N PRO A 66 8.48 13.46 0.56
CA PRO A 66 9.56 14.44 0.58
C PRO A 66 10.58 14.27 -0.54
N TYR A 67 10.83 13.04 -0.99
CA TYR A 67 11.80 12.77 -2.06
C TYR A 67 11.24 13.10 -3.43
N VAL A 68 9.92 12.96 -3.67
CA VAL A 68 9.35 13.36 -4.96
C VAL A 68 9.56 14.86 -5.21
N ASP A 69 9.47 15.68 -4.16
CA ASP A 69 9.73 17.12 -4.22
C ASP A 69 11.19 17.46 -4.55
N GLN A 70 12.13 16.50 -4.45
CA GLN A 70 13.56 16.69 -4.72
C GLN A 70 13.99 16.20 -6.10
N THR A 71 13.06 15.69 -6.92
CA THR A 71 13.38 15.20 -8.27
C THR A 71 13.40 16.32 -9.30
N ASP A 72 14.18 16.14 -10.38
CA ASP A 72 14.20 16.99 -11.58
C ASP A 72 13.08 16.61 -12.58
N LEU A 73 12.18 15.70 -12.19
CA LEU A 73 11.11 15.20 -13.05
C LEU A 73 10.14 16.34 -13.44
N PRO A 74 9.61 16.32 -14.68
CA PRO A 74 8.51 17.18 -15.08
C PRO A 74 7.33 17.09 -14.10
N GLY A 75 6.63 18.20 -13.88
CA GLY A 75 5.52 18.27 -12.91
C GLY A 75 4.47 17.17 -13.07
N ALA A 76 4.14 16.78 -14.31
CA ALA A 76 3.22 15.69 -14.58
C ALA A 76 3.72 14.32 -14.08
N LEU A 77 5.01 14.00 -14.28
CA LEU A 77 5.60 12.75 -13.81
C LEU A 77 5.75 12.73 -12.29
N GLN A 78 6.03 13.88 -11.70
CA GLN A 78 6.00 14.11 -10.27
C GLN A 78 4.61 13.81 -9.67
N VAL A 79 3.53 14.32 -10.27
CA VAL A 79 2.16 14.01 -9.83
C VAL A 79 1.86 12.52 -10.01
N LEU A 80 2.23 11.94 -11.15
CA LEU A 80 2.04 10.51 -11.43
C LEU A 80 2.75 9.63 -10.38
N ALA A 81 4.00 9.92 -10.04
CA ALA A 81 4.75 9.18 -9.03
C ALA A 81 4.03 9.21 -7.67
N ARG A 82 3.54 10.39 -7.24
CA ARG A 82 2.78 10.53 -5.99
C ARG A 82 1.50 9.69 -6.00
N VAL A 83 0.71 9.79 -7.07
CA VAL A 83 -0.56 9.04 -7.20
C VAL A 83 -0.31 7.54 -7.17
N LEU A 84 0.68 7.04 -7.91
CA LEU A 84 1.02 5.62 -7.95
C LEU A 84 1.48 5.10 -6.57
N ILE A 85 2.33 5.85 -5.88
CA ILE A 85 2.81 5.50 -4.53
C ILE A 85 1.66 5.48 -3.53
N VAL A 86 0.75 6.46 -3.58
CA VAL A 86 -0.40 6.55 -2.65
C VAL A 86 -1.49 5.52 -2.99
N ALA A 87 -1.63 5.10 -4.24
CA ALA A 87 -2.59 4.07 -4.64
C ALA A 87 -2.20 2.68 -4.11
N ALA A 88 -0.90 2.37 -4.03
CA ALA A 88 -0.39 1.08 -3.59
C ALA A 88 -0.89 0.62 -2.19
N PRO A 89 -0.79 1.42 -1.10
CA PRO A 89 -1.29 1.05 0.23
C PRO A 89 -2.81 0.88 0.31
N VAL A 90 -3.57 1.28 -0.72
CA VAL A 90 -5.02 1.09 -0.77
C VAL A 90 -5.37 -0.14 -1.59
N LEU A 91 -4.94 -0.18 -2.85
CA LEU A 91 -5.29 -1.25 -3.78
C LEU A 91 -4.78 -2.61 -3.32
N MET A 92 -3.53 -2.66 -2.84
CA MET A 92 -2.90 -3.92 -2.53
C MET A 92 -3.54 -4.65 -1.33
N PRO A 93 -3.75 -3.98 -0.19
CA PRO A 93 -4.46 -4.57 0.94
C PRO A 93 -5.92 -4.90 0.63
N LEU A 94 -6.62 -4.06 -0.13
CA LEU A 94 -8.00 -4.36 -0.54
C LEU A 94 -8.09 -5.67 -1.32
N GLY A 95 -7.17 -5.92 -2.26
CA GLY A 95 -7.13 -7.21 -2.97
C GLY A 95 -6.87 -8.40 -2.05
N PHE A 96 -5.97 -8.25 -1.09
CA PHE A 96 -5.67 -9.30 -0.11
C PHE A 96 -6.87 -9.63 0.78
N PHE A 97 -7.53 -8.63 1.34
CA PHE A 97 -8.70 -8.84 2.22
C PHE A 97 -9.94 -9.31 1.44
N LEU A 98 -10.28 -8.59 0.35
CA LEU A 98 -11.54 -8.78 -0.36
C LEU A 98 -11.53 -10.02 -1.27
N SER A 99 -10.36 -10.59 -1.59
CA SER A 99 -10.31 -11.82 -2.38
C SER A 99 -10.78 -13.06 -1.59
N VAL A 100 -10.83 -13.00 -0.26
CA VAL A 100 -11.21 -14.12 0.63
C VAL A 100 -12.09 -13.63 1.78
N ILE A 101 -13.20 -12.99 1.44
CA ILE A 101 -14.12 -12.39 2.42
C ILE A 101 -14.82 -13.46 3.24
N ARG A 102 -15.27 -14.56 2.61
CA ARG A 102 -16.06 -15.57 3.28
C ARG A 102 -15.12 -16.50 4.09
N PRO A 103 -15.51 -16.93 5.30
CA PRO A 103 -14.67 -17.81 6.13
C PRO A 103 -14.24 -19.11 5.41
N GLY A 104 -15.10 -19.66 4.54
CA GLY A 104 -14.81 -20.86 3.76
C GLY A 104 -14.04 -20.65 2.46
N ASP A 105 -13.61 -19.43 2.13
CA ASP A 105 -12.87 -19.17 0.89
C ASP A 105 -11.46 -19.78 0.97
N THR A 106 -11.25 -20.91 0.29
CA THR A 106 -9.95 -21.61 0.21
C THR A 106 -9.14 -21.21 -1.02
N LYS A 107 -9.64 -20.29 -1.84
CA LYS A 107 -8.95 -19.68 -2.97
C LYS A 107 -9.38 -18.23 -3.13
N PRO A 108 -8.49 -17.34 -3.59
CA PRO A 108 -8.85 -15.96 -3.83
C PRO A 108 -9.83 -15.82 -4.99
N SER A 109 -10.78 -14.91 -4.86
CA SER A 109 -11.63 -14.44 -5.95
C SER A 109 -10.85 -13.55 -6.93
N GLY A 110 -11.50 -13.15 -8.03
CA GLY A 110 -10.91 -12.23 -9.01
C GLY A 110 -10.49 -10.87 -8.45
N LEU A 111 -10.93 -10.50 -7.24
CA LEU A 111 -10.52 -9.27 -6.55
C LEU A 111 -9.03 -9.26 -6.19
N ILE A 112 -8.35 -10.41 -6.21
CA ILE A 112 -6.88 -10.47 -6.05
C ILE A 112 -6.13 -9.66 -7.11
N ARG A 113 -6.78 -9.34 -8.25
CA ARG A 113 -6.21 -8.43 -9.24
C ARG A 113 -5.93 -7.03 -8.69
N LEU A 114 -6.63 -6.58 -7.65
CA LEU A 114 -6.31 -5.32 -6.96
C LEU A 114 -4.93 -5.37 -6.29
N THR A 115 -4.54 -6.53 -5.77
CA THR A 115 -3.19 -6.76 -5.24
C THR A 115 -2.13 -6.59 -6.31
N VAL A 116 -2.36 -7.21 -7.48
CA VAL A 116 -1.45 -7.08 -8.63
C VAL A 116 -1.37 -5.64 -9.11
N LEU A 117 -2.52 -4.96 -9.23
CA LEU A 117 -2.58 -3.56 -9.64
C LEU A 117 -1.84 -2.65 -8.64
N GLY A 118 -2.07 -2.84 -7.33
CA GLY A 118 -1.35 -2.10 -6.29
C GLY A 118 0.17 -2.34 -6.33
N GLY A 119 0.59 -3.57 -6.63
CA GLY A 119 2.01 -3.91 -6.86
C GLY A 119 2.58 -3.21 -8.10
N ALA A 120 1.83 -3.16 -9.19
CA ALA A 120 2.22 -2.43 -10.40
C ALA A 120 2.33 -0.92 -10.13
N CYS A 121 1.40 -0.34 -9.37
CA CYS A 121 1.46 1.06 -8.93
C CYS A 121 2.71 1.31 -8.09
N LEU A 122 2.99 0.46 -7.10
CA LEU A 122 4.20 0.58 -6.28
C LEU A 122 5.45 0.52 -7.14
N ALA A 123 5.57 -0.48 -8.01
CA ALA A 123 6.75 -0.66 -8.88
C ALA A 123 6.96 0.55 -9.79
N ALA A 124 5.92 0.99 -10.52
CA ALA A 124 6.02 2.13 -11.42
C ALA A 124 6.32 3.44 -10.67
N GLY A 125 5.65 3.69 -9.54
CA GLY A 125 5.87 4.91 -8.74
C GLY A 125 7.27 4.99 -8.15
N THR A 126 7.78 3.87 -7.62
CA THR A 126 9.13 3.79 -7.05
C THR A 126 10.23 3.84 -8.10
N LEU A 127 10.02 3.25 -9.28
CA LEU A 127 10.92 3.38 -10.41
C LEU A 127 10.99 4.84 -10.91
N LEU A 128 9.84 5.50 -11.07
CA LEU A 128 9.81 6.93 -11.44
C LEU A 128 10.57 7.78 -10.44
N LEU A 129 10.29 7.61 -9.14
CA LEU A 129 10.96 8.35 -8.08
C LEU A 129 12.47 8.07 -8.06
N GLY A 130 12.87 6.80 -8.10
CA GLY A 130 14.28 6.40 -8.07
C GLY A 130 15.07 6.95 -9.26
N VAL A 131 14.55 6.81 -10.48
CA VAL A 131 15.17 7.38 -11.69
C VAL A 131 15.24 8.90 -11.62
N GLY A 132 14.18 9.56 -11.15
CA GLY A 132 14.17 11.01 -10.96
C GLY A 132 15.21 11.51 -9.97
N LEU A 133 15.40 10.80 -8.85
CA LEU A 133 16.43 11.14 -7.87
C LEU A 133 17.85 10.91 -8.41
N LEU A 134 18.07 9.80 -9.11
CA LEU A 134 19.37 9.52 -9.72
C LEU A 134 19.75 10.59 -10.74
N ARG A 135 18.81 11.01 -11.58
CA ARG A 135 19.02 12.10 -12.54
C ARG A 135 19.34 13.41 -11.83
N ALA A 136 18.52 13.81 -10.87
CA ALA A 136 18.75 15.03 -10.09
C ALA A 136 20.16 15.04 -9.46
N GLY A 137 20.57 13.93 -8.82
CA GLY A 137 21.89 13.80 -8.18
C GLY A 137 23.07 13.86 -9.17
N LEU A 138 22.92 13.23 -10.34
CA LEU A 138 23.96 13.21 -11.38
C LEU A 138 24.21 14.58 -12.02
N PHE A 139 23.21 15.46 -12.08
CA PHE A 139 23.34 16.81 -12.65
C PHE A 139 23.66 17.89 -11.62
N THR A 140 23.69 17.54 -10.32
CA THR A 140 24.10 18.44 -9.22
C THR A 140 25.54 18.22 -8.76
N ALA A 141 26.24 17.21 -9.29
CA ALA A 141 27.65 16.89 -9.02
C ALA A 141 28.55 17.44 -10.14
#